data_AF-A0A0F9DYM6-F1
#
_entry.id   AF-A0A0F9DYM6-F1
#
_cell.length_a   1.000
_cell.length_b   1.000
_cell.length_c   1.000
_cell.angle_alpha   90.00
_cell.angle_beta   90.00
_cell.angle_gamma   90.00
#
_symmetry.space_group_name_H-M   'P 1'
#
loop_
_entity.id
_entity.type
_entity.pdbx_description
1 polymer ?
#
loop_
_entity_poly.entity_id
_entity_poly.type
_entity_poly.pdbx_seq_one_letter_code
_entity_poly.pdbx_strand_id
1 'polypeptide(L)'
;MPKWLVDFPGIQTMIRGAPGGYQAAKLKAQEVLDELHSIPSQDLNGDRWNSIIATTRPAYIGSDEKTRPRFSVNFKLILEPASGTHRLPL
;
A
#
# COMPACT_ATOMS: atom_id res chain seq x y z
N MET A 1 15.40 8.52 1.87
CA MET A 1 15.94 7.81 3.05
C MET A 1 15.04 8.10 4.23
N PRO A 2 14.62 7.08 5.01
CA PRO A 2 13.71 7.24 6.13
C PRO A 2 14.29 8.11 7.26
N LYS A 3 13.46 8.94 7.91
CA LYS A 3 13.92 10.00 8.85
C LYS A 3 14.19 9.44 10.26
N TRP A 4 13.55 8.33 10.64
CA TRP A 4 13.59 7.74 11.98
C TRP A 4 14.14 6.30 11.97
N LEU A 5 14.39 5.72 13.16
CA LEU A 5 14.87 4.34 13.32
C LEU A 5 13.81 3.30 12.86
N VAL A 6 12.54 3.66 13.02
CA VAL A 6 11.37 2.95 12.50
C VAL A 6 10.44 3.98 11.88
N ASP A 7 10.11 3.84 10.60
CA ASP A 7 9.18 4.70 9.89
C ASP A 7 7.84 3.98 9.69
N PHE A 8 6.74 4.73 9.86
CA PHE A 8 5.37 4.22 9.71
C PHE A 8 4.61 4.92 8.56
N PRO A 9 5.08 4.84 7.30
CA PRO A 9 4.43 5.57 6.23
C PRO A 9 3.04 5.00 5.91
N GLY A 10 2.12 5.89 5.55
CA GLY A 10 0.84 5.53 4.96
C GLY A 10 0.92 5.65 3.44
N ILE A 11 0.48 4.62 2.72
CA ILE A 11 0.35 4.65 1.27
C ILE A 11 -1.10 4.42 0.86
N GLN A 12 -1.49 5.01 -0.27
CA GLN A 12 -2.76 4.76 -0.93
C GLN A 12 -2.49 4.25 -2.33
N THR A 13 -3.10 3.12 -2.68
CA THR A 13 -3.15 2.61 -4.04
C THR A 13 -4.50 2.97 -4.64
N MET A 14 -4.48 3.43 -5.89
CA MET A 14 -5.69 3.74 -6.66
C MET A 14 -5.80 2.81 -7.85
N ILE A 15 -6.92 2.11 -7.95
CA ILE A 15 -7.24 1.20 -9.04
C ILE A 15 -8.28 1.88 -9.92
N ARG A 16 -8.00 2.00 -11.21
CA ARG A 16 -8.91 2.57 -12.20
C ARG A 16 -9.29 1.51 -13.23
N GLY A 17 -10.58 1.20 -13.32
CA GLY A 17 -11.12 0.24 -14.27
C GLY A 17 -11.30 0.81 -15.69
N ALA A 18 -11.73 -0.06 -16.60
CA ALA A 18 -12.30 0.35 -17.88
C ALA A 18 -13.72 0.92 -17.69
N PRO A 19 -14.27 1.72 -18.65
CA PRO A 19 -15.66 2.16 -18.60
C PRO A 19 -16.60 0.96 -18.45
N GLY A 20 -17.54 1.02 -17.49
CA GLY A 20 -18.43 -0.11 -17.16
C GLY A 20 -17.76 -1.32 -16.47
N GLY A 21 -16.44 -1.30 -16.28
CA GLY A 21 -15.64 -2.40 -15.75
C GLY A 21 -15.61 -2.50 -14.21
N TYR A 22 -16.74 -2.26 -13.54
CA TYR A 22 -16.80 -2.19 -12.06
C TYR A 22 -16.31 -3.49 -11.40
N GLN A 23 -16.82 -4.63 -11.85
CA GLN A 23 -16.49 -5.93 -11.26
C GLN A 23 -15.00 -6.28 -11.45
N ALA A 24 -14.45 -6.02 -12.63
CA ALA A 24 -13.04 -6.22 -12.90
C ALA A 24 -12.15 -5.31 -12.05
N ALA A 25 -12.52 -4.04 -11.89
CA ALA A 25 -11.79 -3.10 -11.04
C ALA A 25 -11.85 -3.49 -9.55
N LYS A 26 -13.01 -3.97 -9.08
CA LYS A 26 -13.18 -4.48 -7.72
C LYS A 26 -12.31 -5.71 -7.46
N LEU A 27 -12.33 -6.68 -8.37
CA LEU A 27 -11.47 -7.87 -8.30
C LEU A 27 -9.99 -7.48 -8.28
N LYS A 28 -9.58 -6.54 -9.14
CA LYS A 28 -8.20 -6.06 -9.14
C LYS A 28 -7.80 -5.36 -7.84
N ALA A 29 -8.70 -4.59 -7.25
CA ALA A 29 -8.45 -3.96 -5.95
C ALA A 29 -8.36 -5.00 -4.82
N GLN A 30 -9.12 -6.09 -4.90
CA GLN A 30 -9.01 -7.22 -3.98
C GLN A 30 -7.68 -7.97 -4.17
N GLU A 31 -7.24 -8.22 -5.41
CA GLU A 31 -5.92 -8.80 -5.68
C GLU A 31 -4.79 -7.93 -5.09
N VAL A 32 -4.86 -6.60 -5.23
CA VAL A 32 -3.87 -5.68 -4.63
C VAL A 32 -3.88 -5.78 -3.10
N LEU A 33 -5.06 -5.90 -2.49
CA LEU A 33 -5.17 -6.11 -1.06
C LEU A 33 -4.50 -7.44 -0.66
N ASP A 34 -4.87 -8.54 -1.32
CA ASP A 34 -4.42 -9.89 -0.97
C ASP A 34 -2.91 -10.07 -1.18
N GLU A 35 -2.36 -9.46 -2.23
CA GLU A 35 -0.94 -9.53 -2.53
C GLU A 35 -0.11 -8.70 -1.55
N LEU A 36 -0.57 -7.49 -1.20
CA LEU A 36 0.21 -6.56 -0.37
C LEU A 36 -0.01 -6.73 1.13
N HIS A 37 -1.17 -7.23 1.54
CA HIS A 37 -1.48 -7.40 2.95
C HIS A 37 -0.75 -8.61 3.52
N SER A 38 -0.04 -8.41 4.63
CA SER A 38 0.64 -9.48 5.35
C SER A 38 1.74 -10.18 4.54
N ILE A 39 2.37 -9.47 3.59
CA ILE A 39 3.60 -9.93 2.96
C ILE A 39 4.65 -10.18 4.07
N PRO A 40 5.39 -11.31 4.04
CA PRO A 40 6.51 -11.56 4.94
C PRO A 40 7.54 -10.43 4.91
N SER A 41 8.22 -10.21 6.03
CA SER A 41 9.27 -9.18 6.07
C SER A 41 10.35 -9.45 5.03
N GLN A 42 10.79 -8.42 4.31
CA GLN A 42 11.80 -8.55 3.25
C GLN A 42 12.71 -7.33 3.19
N ASP A 43 13.95 -7.54 2.77
CA ASP A 43 14.91 -6.46 2.53
C ASP A 43 14.80 -6.01 1.07
N LEU A 44 14.49 -4.72 0.85
CA LEU A 44 14.32 -4.13 -0.46
C LEU A 44 15.06 -2.79 -0.53
N ASN A 45 16.00 -2.68 -1.47
CA ASN A 45 16.79 -1.47 -1.73
C ASN A 45 17.50 -0.88 -0.48
N GLY A 46 17.88 -1.74 0.47
CA GLY A 46 18.58 -1.33 1.70
C GLY A 46 17.68 -0.97 2.88
N ASP A 47 16.36 -0.98 2.69
CA ASP A 47 15.37 -0.87 3.76
C ASP A 47 14.75 -2.26 4.02
N ARG A 48 14.53 -2.58 5.30
CA ARG A 48 13.79 -3.75 5.75
C ARG A 48 12.31 -3.38 5.86
N TRP A 49 11.50 -4.02 5.03
CA TRP A 49 10.06 -3.87 5.03
C TRP A 49 9.47 -4.88 6.00
N ASN A 50 9.24 -4.45 7.24
CA ASN A 50 8.81 -5.37 8.30
C ASN A 50 7.36 -5.82 8.12
N SER A 51 6.47 -4.91 7.72
CA SER A 51 5.05 -5.21 7.58
C SER A 51 4.36 -4.24 6.63
N ILE A 52 3.37 -4.74 5.89
CA ILE A 52 2.43 -3.95 5.10
C ILE A 52 1.02 -4.36 5.54
N ILE A 53 0.31 -3.45 6.18
CA ILE A 53 -1.01 -3.70 6.77
C ILE A 53 -2.03 -2.85 6.06
N ALA A 54 -3.03 -3.47 5.44
CA ALA A 54 -4.15 -2.74 4.91
C ALA A 54 -4.99 -2.15 6.05
N THR A 55 -5.28 -0.85 5.98
CA THR A 55 -6.12 -0.20 7.00
C THR A 55 -7.61 -0.36 6.70
N THR A 56 -7.96 -0.58 5.44
CA THR A 56 -9.33 -0.78 4.97
C THR A 56 -9.38 -1.81 3.85
N ARG A 57 -10.53 -2.45 3.67
CA ARG A 57 -10.84 -3.19 2.43
C ARG A 57 -10.91 -2.23 1.23
N PRO A 58 -10.88 -2.74 -0.02
CA PRO A 58 -11.07 -1.91 -1.20
C PRO A 58 -12.33 -1.04 -1.11
N ALA A 59 -12.13 0.27 -1.17
CA ALA A 59 -13.21 1.26 -1.10
C ALA A 59 -13.51 1.79 -2.50
N TYR A 60 -14.79 1.76 -2.91
CA TYR A 60 -15.21 2.43 -4.14
C TYR A 60 -15.28 3.94 -3.91
N ILE A 61 -14.58 4.72 -4.72
CA ILE A 61 -14.47 6.18 -4.58
C ILE A 61 -15.19 6.93 -5.71
N GLY A 62 -16.13 6.27 -6.37
CA GLY A 62 -16.86 6.81 -7.51
C GLY A 62 -16.21 6.49 -8.85
N SER A 63 -16.72 7.12 -9.90
CA SER A 63 -16.15 7.06 -11.24
C SER A 63 -15.40 8.35 -11.57
N ASP A 64 -14.52 8.31 -12.55
CA ASP A 64 -13.93 9.52 -13.13
C ASP A 64 -14.83 10.12 -14.23
N GLU A 65 -14.35 11.19 -14.89
CA GLU A 65 -15.10 11.92 -15.92
C GLU A 65 -15.43 11.06 -17.16
N LYS A 66 -14.76 9.90 -17.31
CA LYS A 66 -14.96 8.94 -18.40
C LYS A 66 -15.73 7.70 -17.94
N THR A 67 -16.50 7.81 -16.86
CA THR A 67 -17.29 6.73 -16.25
C THR A 67 -16.47 5.49 -15.90
N ARG A 68 -15.17 5.66 -15.64
CA ARG A 68 -14.30 4.57 -15.20
C ARG A 68 -14.39 4.43 -13.67
N PRO A 69 -14.74 3.24 -13.15
CA PRO A 69 -14.84 3.02 -11.72
C PRO A 69 -13.47 3.11 -11.07
N ARG A 70 -13.41 3.73 -9.90
CA ARG A 70 -12.18 3.89 -9.11
C ARG A 70 -12.33 3.24 -7.75
N PHE A 71 -11.28 2.55 -7.32
CA PHE A 71 -11.16 1.98 -5.99
C PHE A 71 -9.88 2.48 -5.33
N SER A 72 -9.90 2.59 -4.01
CA SER A 72 -8.71 2.83 -3.21
C SER A 72 -8.47 1.72 -2.19
N VAL A 73 -7.20 1.41 -1.95
CA VAL A 73 -6.76 0.58 -0.83
C VAL A 73 -5.64 1.32 -0.12
N ASN A 74 -5.81 1.51 1.19
CA ASN A 74 -4.86 2.23 2.02
C ASN A 74 -4.06 1.21 2.84
N PHE A 75 -2.76 1.44 2.96
CA PHE A 75 -1.86 0.61 3.76
C PHE A 75 -1.04 1.46 4.73
N LYS A 76 -0.72 0.88 5.88
CA LYS A 76 0.32 1.34 6.79
C LYS A 76 1.48 0.37 6.73
N LEU A 77 2.68 0.91 6.59
CA LEU A 77 3.90 0.12 6.55
C LEU A 77 4.67 0.30 7.85
N ILE A 78 5.57 -0.65 8.11
CA ILE A 78 6.63 -0.52 9.10
C ILE A 78 7.93 -0.75 8.34
N LEU A 79 8.77 0.29 8.26
CA LEU A 79 10.05 0.24 7.57
C LEU A 79 11.18 0.51 8.57
N GLU A 80 12.26 -0.25 8.45
CA GLU A 80 13.48 -0.10 9.25
C GLU A 80 14.70 -0.14 8.33
N PRO A 81 15.84 0.45 8.69
CA PRO A 81 17.08 0.24 7.95
C PRO A 81 17.50 -1.24 7.98
N ALA A 82 17.94 -1.82 6.86
CA ALA A 82 18.43 -3.21 6.86
C ALA A 82 19.74 -3.37 7.65
N SER A 83 20.49 -2.27 7.86
CA SER A 83 21.69 -2.24 8.71
C SER A 83 22.02 -0.83 9.24
N GLY A 84 22.75 -0.76 10.36
CA GLY A 84 23.32 0.48 10.94
C GLY A 84 22.64 0.95 12.24
N THR A 85 23.46 1.33 13.24
CA THR A 85 23.05 1.78 14.59
C THR A 85 23.04 3.31 14.77
N HIS A 86 23.12 4.10 13.69
CA HIS A 86 23.46 5.52 13.76
C HIS A 86 22.35 6.47 13.25
N ARG A 87 21.16 6.42 13.84
CA ARG A 87 20.15 7.48 13.70
C ARG A 87 19.57 7.85 15.07
N LEU A 88 19.23 9.13 15.24
CA LEU A 88 18.85 9.71 16.53
C LEU A 88 17.63 8.99 17.13
N PRO A 89 17.66 8.62 18.42
CA PRO A 89 16.51 8.06 19.11
C PRO A 89 15.37 9.09 19.20
N LEU A 90 14.14 8.57 19.32
CA LEU A 90 12.88 9.32 19.40
C LEU A 90 12.86 10.40 20.50
#